data_AF-A0A4Q9XYQ0-F1
#
_entry.id   AF-A0A4Q9XYQ0-F1
#
_cell.length_a   1.000
_cell.length_b   1.000
_cell.length_c   1.000
_cell.angle_alpha   90.00
_cell.angle_beta   90.00
_cell.angle_gamma   90.00
#
_symmetry.space_group_name_H-M   'P 1'
#
loop_
_entity.id
_entity.type
_entity.pdbx_description
1 polymer ?
#
loop_
_entity_poly.entity_id
_entity_poly.type
_entity_poly.pdbx_seq_one_letter_code
_entity_poly.pdbx_strand_id
1 'polypeptide(L)' 'INQLVEGLKLKYDYQFGRPREYNLGAMLKLVLLAYSYGIFSSRKIERFARENKPAGWLIADQVPSYRIICRFRI' A
#
# COMPACT_ATOMS: atom_id res chain seq x y z
N ILE A 1 10.71 -5.40 -5.54
CA ILE A 1 9.66 -5.00 -4.57
C ILE A 1 8.76 -6.16 -4.16
N ASN A 2 8.09 -6.86 -5.09
CA ASN A 2 7.18 -7.96 -4.74
C ASN A 2 7.86 -9.08 -3.93
N GLN A 3 8.96 -9.64 -4.44
CA GLN A 3 9.77 -10.67 -3.74
C GLN A 3 10.26 -10.23 -2.35
N LEU A 4 10.57 -8.93 -2.19
CA LEU A 4 11.01 -8.37 -0.92
C LEU A 4 9.88 -8.38 0.12
N VAL A 5 8.67 -7.94 -0.28
CA VAL A 5 7.50 -7.93 0.60
C VAL A 5 7.02 -9.33 0.95
N GLU A 6 7.06 -10.28 0.00
CA GLU A 6 6.70 -11.68 0.27
C GLU A 6 7.72 -12.37 1.19
N GLY A 7 9.00 -12.02 1.08
CA GLY A 7 10.06 -12.53 1.96
C GLY A 7 9.94 -12.09 3.41
N LEU A 8 9.27 -10.96 3.68
CA LEU A 8 9.05 -10.42 5.02
C LEU A 8 8.06 -11.24 5.87
N LYS A 9 7.36 -12.23 5.30
CA LYS A 9 6.38 -13.13 5.99
C LYS A 9 5.59 -12.41 7.08
N LEU A 10 4.99 -11.26 6.74
CA LEU A 10 4.29 -10.41 7.68
C LEU A 10 3.11 -11.16 8.31
N LYS A 11 3.30 -11.73 9.51
CA LYS A 11 2.22 -12.22 10.36
C LYS A 11 1.68 -11.04 11.14
N TYR A 12 0.53 -10.52 10.73
CA TYR A 12 -0.18 -9.49 11.48
C TYR A 12 -1.42 -10.09 12.11
N ASP A 13 -1.41 -10.17 13.43
CA ASP A 13 -2.59 -10.47 14.23
C ASP A 13 -3.30 -9.14 14.51
N TYR A 14 -4.48 -8.96 13.93
CA TYR A 14 -5.25 -7.73 14.09
C TYR A 14 -5.86 -7.70 15.50
N GLN A 15 -5.14 -7.12 16.47
CA GLN A 15 -5.55 -7.20 17.88
C GLN A 15 -6.61 -6.15 18.30
N PHE A 16 -6.85 -5.06 17.56
CA PHE A 16 -7.79 -4.02 18.05
C PHE A 16 -8.38 -3.09 16.96
N GLY A 17 -9.72 -2.91 16.98
CA GLY A 17 -10.47 -1.86 16.27
C GLY A 17 -11.44 -2.32 15.14
N ARG A 18 -11.78 -1.41 14.22
CA ARG A 18 -12.56 -1.71 13.00
C ARG A 18 -11.69 -2.49 11.99
N PRO A 19 -12.13 -3.67 11.49
CA PRO A 19 -11.33 -4.49 10.57
C PRO A 19 -10.81 -3.65 9.41
N ARG A 20 -9.52 -3.79 9.13
CA ARG A 20 -8.87 -3.11 8.00
C ARG A 20 -9.36 -3.76 6.70
N GLU A 21 -10.15 -3.03 5.91
CA GLU A 21 -10.62 -3.44 4.57
C GLU A 21 -9.51 -3.49 3.50
N TYR A 22 -8.24 -3.67 3.89
CA TYR A 22 -7.12 -3.60 2.95
C TYR A 22 -6.06 -4.66 3.26
N ASN A 23 -5.46 -5.20 2.20
CA ASN A 23 -4.35 -6.13 2.30
C ASN A 23 -3.05 -5.37 2.64
N LEU A 24 -2.45 -5.66 3.80
CA LEU A 24 -1.22 -4.99 4.25
C LEU A 24 -0.05 -5.19 3.29
N GLY A 25 0.09 -6.39 2.71
CA GLY A 25 1.14 -6.69 1.75
C GLY A 25 1.03 -5.84 0.50
N ALA A 26 -0.20 -5.70 -0.04
CA ALA A 26 -0.47 -4.81 -1.17
C ALA A 26 -0.16 -3.35 -0.82
N MET A 27 -0.52 -2.89 0.38
CA MET A 27 -0.27 -1.51 0.80
C MET A 27 1.21 -1.20 1.00
N LEU A 28 1.97 -2.14 1.56
CA LEU A 28 3.42 -2.00 1.68
C LEU A 28 4.09 -1.96 0.30
N LYS A 29 3.67 -2.82 -0.64
CA LYS A 29 4.14 -2.79 -2.03
C LYS A 29 3.92 -1.42 -2.67
N LEU A 30 2.73 -0.85 -2.49
CA LEU A 30 2.38 0.46 -3.04
C LEU A 30 3.23 1.59 -2.46
N VAL A 31 3.38 1.64 -1.13
CA VAL A 31 4.17 2.69 -0.46
C VAL A 31 5.65 2.60 -0.84
N LEU A 32 6.22 1.40 -0.84
CA LEU A 32 7.61 1.19 -1.27
C LEU A 32 7.83 1.60 -2.72
N LEU A 33 6.89 1.23 -3.61
CA LEU A 33 6.95 1.64 -5.00
C LEU A 33 6.91 3.16 -5.12
N ALA A 34 5.95 3.83 -4.47
CA ALA A 34 5.84 5.28 -4.52
C ALA A 34 7.07 6.00 -3.95
N TYR A 35 7.65 5.49 -2.86
CA TYR A 35 8.88 6.04 -2.27
C TYR A 35 10.08 5.87 -3.19
N SER A 36 10.16 4.76 -3.93
CA SER A 36 11.18 4.57 -4.97
C SER A 36 11.10 5.62 -6.09
N TYR A 37 9.92 6.20 -6.33
CA TYR A 37 9.72 7.31 -7.27
C TYR A 37 9.80 8.70 -6.60
N GLY A 38 10.13 8.78 -5.31
CA GLY A 38 10.21 10.05 -4.57
C GLY A 38 8.85 10.65 -4.21
N ILE A 39 7.77 9.87 -4.23
CA ILE A 39 6.41 10.33 -3.93
C ILE A 39 6.05 10.00 -2.47
N PHE A 40 6.08 11.01 -1.60
CA PHE A 40 5.86 10.82 -0.16
C PHE A 40 4.48 11.25 0.34
N SER A 41 3.74 12.04 -0.44
CA SER A 41 2.42 12.53 -0.04
C SER A 41 1.35 11.47 -0.27
N SER A 42 0.56 11.14 0.76
CA SER A 42 -0.49 10.10 0.66
C SER A 42 -1.50 10.37 -0.46
N ARG A 43 -1.84 11.64 -0.72
CA ARG A 43 -2.70 12.04 -1.85
C ARG A 43 -2.02 11.80 -3.20
N LYS A 44 -0.72 12.06 -3.29
CA LYS A 44 0.06 11.77 -4.51
C LYS A 44 0.23 10.25 -4.71
N ILE A 45 0.33 9.47 -3.63
CA ILE A 45 0.40 8.00 -3.69
C ILE A 45 -0.93 7.42 -4.21
N GLU A 46 -2.07 7.92 -3.72
CA GLU A 46 -3.41 7.54 -4.24
C GLU A 46 -3.52 7.84 -5.74
N ARG A 47 -3.11 9.04 -6.16
CA ARG A 47 -3.09 9.43 -7.58
C ARG A 47 -2.15 8.54 -8.41
N PHE A 48 -0.95 8.28 -7.89
CA PHE A 48 0.03 7.39 -8.50
C PHE A 48 -0.48 5.96 -8.66
N ALA A 49 -1.20 5.42 -7.67
CA ALA A 49 -1.83 4.11 -7.74
C ALA A 49 -2.87 4.02 -8.88
N ARG A 50 -3.56 5.13 -9.15
CA ARG A 50 -4.59 5.22 -10.20
C ARG A 50 -4.01 5.45 -11.60
N GLU A 51 -2.97 6.26 -11.70
CA GLU A 51 -2.35 6.63 -12.99
C GLU A 51 -1.34 5.57 -13.46
N ASN A 52 -0.70 4.85 -12.54
CA ASN A 52 0.40 3.94 -12.86
C ASN A 52 -0.07 2.47 -12.93
N LYS A 53 -0.11 1.90 -14.14
CA LYS A 53 -0.46 0.49 -14.40
C LYS A 53 0.30 -0.53 -13.54
N PRO A 54 1.65 -0.46 -13.38
CA PRO A 54 2.36 -1.41 -12.51
C PRO A 54 1.97 -1.29 -11.04
N ALA A 55 1.60 -0.10 -10.56
CA ALA A 55 1.10 0.06 -9.20
C ALA A 55 -0.27 -0.63 -9.03
N GLY A 56 -1.16 -0.49 -10.01
CA GLY A 56 -2.43 -1.21 -10.08
C GLY A 56 -2.27 -2.73 -10.07
N TRP A 57 -1.34 -3.27 -10.86
CA TRP A 57 -1.05 -4.72 -10.88
C TRP A 57 -0.50 -5.24 -9.55
N LEU A 58 0.30 -4.44 -8.84
CA LEU A 58 0.86 -4.79 -7.52
C LEU A 58 -0.20 -4.86 -6.41
N ILE A 59 -1.29 -4.10 -6.54
CA ILE A 59 -2.39 -4.03 -5.56
C ILE A 59 -3.66 -4.76 -6.00
N ALA A 60 -3.59 -5.53 -7.10
CA ALA A 60 -4.75 -6.19 -7.70
C ALA A 60 -5.93 -5.23 -7.96
N ASP A 61 -5.62 -4.04 -8.47
CA ASP A 61 -6.56 -2.95 -8.77
C ASP A 61 -7.35 -2.38 -7.58
N GLN A 62 -7.08 -2.85 -6.35
CA GLN A 62 -7.63 -2.22 -5.15
C GLN A 62 -6.87 -0.94 -4.86
N VAL A 63 -7.38 0.20 -5.33
CA VAL A 63 -6.79 1.52 -5.09
C VAL A 63 -7.21 2.01 -3.70
N PRO A 64 -6.32 1.99 -2.68
CA PRO A 64 -6.67 2.47 -1.36
C PRO A 64 -6.79 3.99 -1.38
N SER A 65 -7.80 4.52 -0.69
CA SER A 65 -7.94 5.98 -0.58
C SER A 65 -6.78 6.60 0.23
N TYR A 66 -6.44 7.86 -0.02
CA TYR A 66 -5.39 8.58 0.71
C TYR A 66 -5.55 8.50 2.24
N ARG A 67 -6.78 8.40 2.76
CA ARG A 67 -7.06 8.24 4.20
C ARG A 67 -6.57 6.91 4.75
N ILE A 68 -6.69 5.85 3.95
CA ILE A 68 -6.23 4.51 4.28
C ILE A 68 -4.69 4.49 4.24
N ILE A 69 -4.09 5.09 3.21
CA ILE A 69 -2.64 5.24 3.10
C ILE A 69 -2.08 6.04 4.28
N CYS A 70 -2.71 7.15 4.67
CA CYS A 70 -2.31 7.90 5.87
C CYS A 70 -2.39 7.04 7.14
N ARG A 71 -3.48 6.28 7.33
CA ARG A 71 -3.65 5.42 8.51
C ARG A 71 -2.67 4.26 8.58
N PHE A 72 -2.08 3.86 7.45
CA PHE A 72 -1.05 2.82 7.41
C PHE A 72 0.35 3.35 7.72
N ARG A 73 0.58 4.65 7.51
CA ARG A 73 1.86 5.31 7.77
C ARG A 73 2.04 5.80 9.21
N ILE A 74 0.93 5.99 9.92
CA ILE A 74 0.87 6.28 11.36
C ILE A 74 1.09 4.98 12.12
#